data_AF-A0A558AEL9-F1
#
_entry.id   AF-A0A558AEL9-F1
#
_cell.length_a   1.000
_cell.length_b   1.000
_cell.length_c   1.000
_cell.angle_alpha   90.00
_cell.angle_beta   90.00
_cell.angle_gamma   90.00
#
_symmetry.space_group_name_H-M   'P 1'
#
loop_
_entity.id
_entity.type
_entity.pdbx_description
1 polymer ?
#
loop_
_entity_poly.entity_id
_entity_poly.type
_entity_poly.pdbx_seq_one_letter_code
_entity_poly.pdbx_strand_id
1 'polypeptide(L)'
;MRLDRASVVYGIHGATEGFRTSADTWVRIERRQRWRINSAVWVGLEAAATIRGVKKPAWYQSTTWSDPARDIVWRADELERITAPPVGDLATAAGLPKAWWASLHESLTALAAHPTERVGMSQAHLTKRISEVFDDVDTQVDEWATAHTDVHWANLSTDAHLIDWEDWGLAPRGHDAACLWQSALPDPAVAARVQREFADDLETRSGKLAQLLQCANAIRVARRRGTPTPLSVPATAAADVLLAELRTG
;
A
#
# COMPACT_ATOMS: atom_id res chain seq x y z
N MET A 1 -18.54 23.15 -7.68
CA MET A 1 -18.11 22.42 -6.48
C MET A 1 -17.41 23.38 -5.51
N ARG A 2 -17.69 23.32 -4.20
CA ARG A 2 -16.96 24.09 -3.16
C ARG A 2 -16.29 23.13 -2.18
N LEU A 3 -15.06 23.42 -1.77
CA LEU A 3 -14.35 22.66 -0.73
C LEU A 3 -14.85 23.08 0.66
N ASP A 4 -15.12 22.11 1.52
CA ASP A 4 -15.25 22.34 2.96
C ASP A 4 -13.86 22.43 3.58
N ARG A 5 -13.36 23.67 3.72
CA ARG A 5 -12.00 23.92 4.23
C ARG A 5 -11.79 23.47 5.68
N ALA A 6 -12.85 23.32 6.47
CA ALA A 6 -12.75 22.84 7.84
C ALA A 6 -12.49 21.32 7.90
N SER A 7 -12.73 20.60 6.80
CA SER A 7 -12.56 19.15 6.70
C SER A 7 -11.15 18.69 6.31
N VAL A 8 -10.17 19.60 6.30
CA VAL A 8 -8.83 19.32 5.78
C VAL A 8 -8.18 18.13 6.47
N VAL A 9 -7.66 17.20 5.66
CA VAL A 9 -6.79 16.11 6.09
C VAL A 9 -5.45 16.28 5.40
N TYR A 10 -4.38 16.34 6.19
CA TYR A 10 -3.03 16.49 5.66
C TYR A 10 -2.37 15.12 5.49
N GLY A 11 -1.80 14.88 4.31
CA GLY A 11 -0.91 13.75 4.13
C GLY A 11 0.47 13.98 4.72
N ILE A 12 1.29 12.94 4.66
CA ILE A 12 2.63 12.93 5.25
C ILE A 12 3.48 14.04 4.61
N HIS A 13 4.20 14.79 5.44
CA HIS A 13 5.05 15.93 5.06
C HIS A 13 4.31 17.14 4.42
N GLY A 14 2.97 17.21 4.48
CA GLY A 14 2.20 18.37 3.99
C GLY A 14 2.32 18.59 2.48
N ALA A 15 2.57 17.51 1.74
CA ALA A 15 2.62 17.52 0.28
C ALA A 15 1.23 17.34 -0.35
N THR A 16 0.27 16.86 0.42
CA THR A 16 -1.09 16.54 -0.01
C THR A 16 -2.09 17.05 1.03
N GLU A 17 -3.23 17.54 0.55
CA GLU A 17 -4.34 18.03 1.34
C GLU A 17 -5.63 17.45 0.78
N GLY A 18 -6.45 16.85 1.64
CA GLY A 18 -7.73 16.28 1.27
C GLY A 18 -8.90 17.06 1.86
N PHE A 19 -9.97 17.22 1.10
CA PHE A 19 -11.15 18.00 1.49
C PHE A 19 -12.44 17.29 1.09
N ARG A 20 -13.45 17.35 1.96
CA ARG A 20 -14.84 17.11 1.57
C ARG A 20 -15.33 18.24 0.67
N THR A 21 -16.31 17.95 -0.16
CA THR A 21 -16.91 18.95 -1.05
C THR A 21 -18.41 19.12 -0.79
N SER A 22 -18.97 20.23 -1.29
CA SER A 22 -20.41 20.48 -1.30
C SER A 22 -21.22 19.50 -2.17
N ALA A 23 -20.55 18.66 -2.97
CA ALA A 23 -21.16 17.67 -3.84
C ALA A 23 -21.08 16.24 -3.27
N ASP A 24 -20.74 16.11 -1.98
CA ASP A 24 -20.51 14.83 -1.29
C ASP A 24 -19.37 13.99 -1.88
N THR A 25 -18.37 14.66 -2.47
CA THR A 25 -17.16 14.05 -3.01
C THR A 25 -15.95 14.36 -2.13
N TRP A 26 -14.81 13.73 -2.45
CA TRP A 26 -13.52 13.98 -1.84
C TRP A 26 -12.58 14.58 -2.87
N VAL A 27 -11.90 15.68 -2.54
CA VAL A 27 -10.87 16.28 -3.38
C VAL A 27 -9.53 16.14 -2.69
N ARG A 28 -8.57 15.51 -3.37
CA ARG A 28 -7.17 15.46 -2.97
C ARG A 28 -6.39 16.46 -3.81
N ILE A 29 -5.72 17.40 -3.17
CA ILE A 29 -4.81 18.36 -3.79
C ILE A 29 -3.40 17.95 -3.42
N GLU A 30 -2.54 17.82 -4.42
CA GLU A 30 -1.12 17.54 -4.22
C GLU A 30 -0.23 18.57 -4.92
N ARG A 31 0.98 18.72 -4.38
CA ARG A 31 2.04 19.55 -4.97
C ARG A 31 3.35 18.80 -5.06
N ARG A 32 4.05 18.96 -6.18
CA ARG A 32 5.38 18.39 -6.40
C ARG A 32 6.30 19.40 -7.09
N GLN A 33 7.58 19.37 -6.75
CA GLN A 33 8.60 20.04 -7.57
C GLN A 33 8.63 19.39 -8.95
N ARG A 34 8.71 20.19 -10.01
CA ARG A 34 8.59 19.71 -11.40
C ARG A 34 9.54 18.54 -11.71
N TRP A 35 10.80 18.66 -11.28
CA TRP A 35 11.83 17.66 -11.53
C TRP A 35 11.70 16.38 -10.68
N ARG A 36 10.83 16.37 -9.66
CA ARG A 36 10.57 15.22 -8.78
C ARG A 36 9.31 14.42 -9.14
N ILE A 37 8.62 14.79 -10.21
CA ILE A 37 7.41 14.09 -10.64
C ILE A 37 7.80 12.70 -11.14
N ASN A 38 7.37 11.67 -10.40
CA ASN A 38 7.28 10.32 -10.93
C ASN A 38 5.96 10.23 -11.71
N SER A 39 6.03 10.08 -13.03
CA SER A 39 4.84 10.10 -13.90
C SER A 39 3.85 8.99 -13.57
N ALA A 40 4.30 7.80 -13.17
CA ALA A 40 3.42 6.70 -12.81
C ALA A 40 2.60 7.03 -11.56
N VAL A 41 3.24 7.56 -10.53
CA VAL A 41 2.58 7.97 -9.27
C VAL A 41 1.64 9.15 -9.49
N TRP A 42 2.09 10.14 -10.27
CA TRP A 42 1.35 11.38 -10.56
C TRP A 42 -0.04 11.17 -11.19
N VAL A 43 -0.19 10.13 -12.00
CA VAL A 43 -1.49 9.78 -12.61
C VAL A 43 -2.10 8.54 -11.97
N GLY A 44 -1.59 8.08 -10.83
CA GLY A 44 -1.99 6.80 -10.22
C GLY A 44 -3.49 6.71 -9.92
N LEU A 45 -4.06 7.74 -9.31
CA LEU A 45 -5.48 7.83 -8.97
C LEU A 45 -6.38 7.75 -10.21
N GLU A 46 -6.03 8.51 -11.25
CA GLU A 46 -6.74 8.50 -12.53
C GLU A 46 -6.60 7.16 -13.25
N ALA A 47 -5.38 6.61 -13.30
CA ALA A 47 -5.10 5.32 -13.91
C ALA A 47 -5.86 4.20 -13.20
N ALA A 48 -6.02 4.25 -11.87
CA ALA A 48 -6.77 3.26 -11.11
C ALA A 48 -8.26 3.21 -11.51
N ALA A 49 -8.80 4.21 -12.21
CA ALA A 49 -10.17 4.18 -12.72
C ALA A 49 -10.45 3.04 -13.70
N THR A 50 -9.41 2.47 -14.32
CA THR A 50 -9.53 1.32 -15.25
C THR A 50 -9.77 0.00 -14.51
N ILE A 51 -9.41 -0.08 -13.22
CA ILE A 51 -9.53 -1.29 -12.40
C ILE A 51 -11.00 -1.51 -12.03
N ARG A 52 -11.47 -2.74 -12.21
CA ARG A 52 -12.86 -3.19 -11.93
C ARG A 52 -12.87 -4.31 -10.91
N GLY A 53 -14.01 -4.50 -10.24
CA GLY A 53 -14.19 -5.58 -9.26
C GLY A 53 -13.50 -5.35 -7.91
N VAL A 54 -12.91 -4.17 -7.70
CA VAL A 54 -12.23 -3.80 -6.46
C VAL A 54 -13.07 -2.76 -5.71
N LYS A 55 -13.24 -2.93 -4.40
CA LYS A 55 -13.85 -1.90 -3.56
C LYS A 55 -12.87 -0.74 -3.37
N LYS A 56 -13.03 0.29 -4.17
CA LYS A 56 -12.20 1.50 -4.16
C LYS A 56 -13.03 2.72 -4.52
N PRO A 57 -12.60 3.94 -4.16
CA PRO A 57 -13.25 5.15 -4.62
C PRO A 57 -13.35 5.20 -6.16
N ALA A 58 -14.49 5.61 -6.68
CA ALA A 58 -14.56 6.08 -8.06
C ALA A 58 -13.70 7.35 -8.23
N TRP A 59 -13.02 7.47 -9.37
CA TRP A 59 -12.35 8.70 -9.79
C TRP A 59 -13.28 9.45 -10.75
N TYR A 60 -13.44 10.75 -10.57
CA TYR A 60 -14.38 11.55 -11.36
C TYR A 60 -13.68 12.48 -12.35
N GLN A 61 -12.70 13.25 -11.89
CA GLN A 61 -11.97 14.19 -12.73
C GLN A 61 -10.68 14.66 -12.06
N SER A 62 -9.80 15.28 -12.84
CA SER A 62 -8.60 15.93 -12.35
C SER A 62 -8.33 17.25 -13.06
N THR A 63 -7.60 18.14 -12.40
CA THR A 63 -6.99 19.31 -13.02
C THR A 63 -5.54 19.43 -12.57
N THR A 64 -4.66 19.82 -13.49
CA THR A 64 -3.24 20.05 -13.24
C THR A 64 -2.87 21.46 -13.67
N TRP A 65 -2.11 22.17 -12.84
CA TRP A 65 -1.60 23.49 -13.19
C TRP A 65 -0.18 23.70 -12.68
N SER A 66 0.58 24.50 -13.41
CA SER A 66 1.95 24.86 -13.03
C SER A 66 1.97 26.17 -12.27
N ASP A 67 2.89 26.27 -11.31
CA ASP A 67 3.24 27.48 -10.58
C ASP A 67 4.71 27.79 -10.86
N PRO A 68 5.01 28.55 -11.94
CA PRO A 68 6.38 28.83 -12.35
C PRO A 68 7.18 29.62 -11.31
N ALA A 69 6.51 30.47 -10.53
CA ALA A 69 7.17 31.30 -9.51
C ALA A 69 7.73 30.46 -8.35
N ARG A 70 7.11 29.30 -8.08
CA ARG A 70 7.55 28.37 -7.03
C ARG A 70 8.22 27.10 -7.56
N ASP A 71 8.34 26.95 -8.88
CA ASP A 71 8.79 25.74 -9.57
C ASP A 71 8.04 24.46 -9.12
N ILE A 72 6.72 24.57 -8.97
CA ILE A 72 5.84 23.50 -8.50
C ILE A 72 4.79 23.19 -9.57
N VAL A 73 4.39 21.93 -9.65
CA VAL A 73 3.18 21.49 -10.32
C VAL A 73 2.17 21.05 -9.26
N TRP A 74 0.94 21.49 -9.44
CA TRP A 74 -0.19 21.16 -8.62
C TRP A 74 -1.13 20.23 -9.38
N ARG A 75 -1.75 19.30 -8.66
CA ARG A 75 -2.83 18.46 -9.16
C ARG A 75 -3.94 18.41 -8.13
N ALA A 76 -5.18 18.41 -8.61
CA ALA A 76 -6.35 18.18 -7.80
C ALA A 76 -7.18 17.06 -8.44
N ASP A 77 -7.40 15.98 -7.72
CA ASP A 77 -8.24 14.85 -8.12
C ASP A 77 -9.54 14.86 -7.31
N GLU A 78 -10.67 14.76 -8.00
CA GLU A 78 -11.98 14.53 -7.38
C GLU A 78 -12.32 13.04 -7.43
N LEU A 79 -12.68 12.51 -6.27
CA LEU A 79 -12.93 11.11 -6.00
C LEU A 79 -14.28 10.95 -5.29
N GLU A 80 -14.83 9.74 -5.33
CA GLU A 80 -15.88 9.30 -4.43
C GLU A 80 -15.45 9.47 -2.97
N ARG A 81 -16.38 9.95 -2.14
CA ARG A 81 -16.14 10.06 -0.70
C ARG A 81 -16.49 8.75 -0.01
N ILE A 82 -15.46 8.05 0.47
CA ILE A 82 -15.68 6.93 1.39
C ILE A 82 -16.06 7.48 2.76
N THR A 83 -17.22 7.06 3.25
CA THR A 83 -17.79 7.56 4.51
C THR A 83 -17.47 6.66 5.70
N ALA A 84 -17.20 5.38 5.43
CA ALA A 84 -16.74 4.43 6.43
C ALA A 84 -15.37 4.87 6.98
N PRO A 85 -15.19 4.84 8.31
CA PRO A 85 -13.92 5.24 8.92
C PRO A 85 -12.78 4.30 8.49
N PRO A 86 -11.53 4.79 8.50
CA PRO A 86 -10.36 3.93 8.32
C PRO A 86 -10.30 2.88 9.44
N VAL A 87 -9.75 1.71 9.16
CA VAL A 87 -9.41 0.70 10.19
C VAL A 87 -8.36 1.30 11.11
N GLY A 88 -7.29 1.88 10.54
CA GLY A 88 -6.34 2.78 11.21
C GLY A 88 -5.40 2.14 12.22
N ASP A 89 -5.88 1.22 13.05
CA ASP A 89 -5.17 0.63 14.17
C ASP A 89 -5.46 -0.86 14.36
N LEU A 90 -4.61 -1.50 15.17
CA LEU A 90 -4.68 -2.94 15.44
C LEU A 90 -5.89 -3.34 16.29
N ALA A 91 -6.38 -2.43 17.16
CA ALA A 91 -7.54 -2.72 18.01
C ALA A 91 -8.81 -2.86 17.15
N THR A 92 -8.97 -1.98 16.17
CA THR A 92 -10.04 -2.04 15.18
C THR A 92 -9.84 -3.26 14.27
N ALA A 93 -8.62 -3.50 13.80
CA ALA A 93 -8.29 -4.65 12.94
C ALA A 93 -8.64 -6.00 13.60
N ALA A 94 -8.36 -6.15 14.89
CA ALA A 94 -8.67 -7.35 15.66
C ALA A 94 -10.19 -7.66 15.71
N GLY A 95 -11.02 -6.62 15.68
CA GLY A 95 -12.49 -6.72 15.70
C GLY A 95 -13.15 -6.97 14.35
N LEU A 96 -12.40 -7.02 13.24
CA LEU A 96 -12.99 -7.11 11.91
C LEU A 96 -13.70 -8.45 11.66
N PRO A 97 -14.97 -8.45 11.21
CA PRO A 97 -15.76 -9.66 11.01
C PRO A 97 -15.30 -10.46 9.80
N LYS A 98 -15.62 -11.75 9.73
CA LYS A 98 -15.26 -12.64 8.60
C LYS A 98 -15.68 -12.06 7.23
N ALA A 99 -16.86 -11.44 7.14
CA ALA A 99 -17.34 -10.83 5.91
C ALA A 99 -16.45 -9.68 5.40
N TRP A 100 -15.78 -8.95 6.30
CA TRP A 100 -14.83 -7.90 5.92
C TRP A 100 -13.60 -8.51 5.24
N TRP A 101 -13.05 -9.60 5.78
CA TRP A 101 -11.90 -10.30 5.20
C TRP A 101 -12.22 -10.91 3.84
N ALA A 102 -13.39 -11.53 3.71
CA ALA A 102 -13.88 -12.03 2.42
C ALA A 102 -13.98 -10.90 1.37
N SER A 103 -14.52 -9.74 1.75
CA SER A 103 -14.63 -8.58 0.86
C SER A 103 -13.26 -8.01 0.44
N LEU A 104 -12.27 -8.00 1.34
CA LEU A 104 -10.90 -7.60 1.02
C LEU A 104 -10.25 -8.62 0.08
N HIS A 105 -10.41 -9.92 0.35
CA HIS A 105 -9.90 -11.00 -0.49
C HIS A 105 -10.45 -10.91 -1.91
N GLU A 106 -11.77 -10.74 -2.08
CA GLU A 106 -12.40 -10.53 -3.39
C GLU A 106 -11.79 -9.34 -4.14
N SER A 107 -11.57 -8.23 -3.45
CA SER A 107 -10.96 -7.03 -4.03
C SER A 107 -9.50 -7.28 -4.46
N LEU A 108 -8.69 -7.94 -3.64
CA LEU A 108 -7.29 -8.24 -3.98
C LEU A 108 -7.17 -9.30 -5.08
N THR A 109 -8.07 -10.28 -5.13
CA THR A 109 -8.14 -11.26 -6.23
C THR A 109 -8.51 -10.57 -7.55
N ALA A 110 -9.51 -9.69 -7.54
CA ALA A 110 -9.88 -8.91 -8.73
C ALA A 110 -8.74 -7.99 -9.20
N LEU A 111 -8.03 -7.39 -8.24
CA LEU A 111 -6.86 -6.56 -8.53
C LEU A 111 -5.73 -7.37 -9.18
N ALA A 112 -5.37 -8.52 -8.60
CA ALA A 112 -4.32 -9.40 -9.12
C ALA A 112 -4.57 -9.83 -10.57
N ALA A 113 -5.83 -10.00 -10.96
CA ALA A 113 -6.23 -10.38 -12.31
C ALA A 113 -6.24 -9.22 -13.33
N HIS A 114 -6.10 -7.96 -12.88
CA HIS A 114 -6.12 -6.79 -13.77
C HIS A 114 -4.81 -6.67 -14.56
N PRO A 115 -4.81 -6.71 -15.91
CA PRO A 115 -3.59 -6.52 -16.69
C PRO A 115 -3.10 -5.06 -16.61
N THR A 116 -1.80 -4.85 -16.42
CA THR A 116 -1.20 -3.51 -16.38
C THR A 116 0.25 -3.52 -16.85
N GLU A 117 0.70 -2.38 -17.37
CA GLU A 117 2.13 -2.10 -17.64
C GLU A 117 2.77 -1.26 -16.53
N ARG A 118 1.97 -0.78 -15.57
CA ARG A 118 2.48 -0.03 -14.43
C ARG A 118 3.36 -0.94 -13.58
N VAL A 119 4.41 -0.37 -13.00
CA VAL A 119 5.30 -1.08 -12.08
C VAL A 119 5.14 -0.47 -10.71
N GLY A 120 4.57 -1.23 -9.78
CA GLY A 120 4.44 -0.80 -8.38
C GLY A 120 5.65 -1.22 -7.54
N MET A 121 6.10 -2.46 -7.71
CA MET A 121 7.35 -2.96 -7.15
C MET A 121 8.19 -3.59 -8.26
N SER A 122 9.46 -3.23 -8.38
CA SER A 122 10.35 -3.83 -9.40
C SER A 122 11.27 -4.88 -8.80
N GLN A 123 11.71 -5.84 -9.61
CA GLN A 123 12.73 -6.83 -9.22
C GLN A 123 13.97 -6.14 -8.64
N ALA A 124 14.46 -5.11 -9.32
CA ALA A 124 15.64 -4.35 -8.89
C ALA A 124 15.43 -3.67 -7.53
N HIS A 125 14.24 -3.10 -7.29
CA HIS A 125 13.93 -2.49 -6.00
C HIS A 125 13.87 -3.56 -4.91
N LEU A 126 13.15 -4.65 -5.14
CA LEU A 126 13.01 -5.76 -4.18
C LEU A 126 14.38 -6.33 -3.81
N THR A 127 15.19 -6.73 -4.80
CA THR A 127 16.54 -7.26 -4.58
C THR A 127 17.38 -6.29 -3.77
N LYS A 128 17.42 -5.01 -4.18
CA LYS A 128 18.18 -3.98 -3.46
C LYS A 128 17.80 -3.90 -1.98
N ARG A 129 16.50 -3.90 -1.67
CA ARG A 129 16.02 -3.73 -0.28
C ARG A 129 16.31 -4.94 0.59
N ILE A 130 16.15 -6.15 0.05
CA ILE A 130 16.48 -7.38 0.75
C ILE A 130 17.99 -7.44 1.00
N SER A 131 18.82 -7.20 -0.02
CA SER A 131 20.29 -7.25 0.10
C SER A 131 20.90 -6.12 0.94
N GLU A 132 20.17 -5.04 1.23
CA GLU A 132 20.60 -4.03 2.23
C GLU A 132 20.54 -4.57 3.68
N VAL A 133 19.93 -5.74 3.91
CA VAL A 133 19.69 -6.31 5.24
C VAL A 133 20.14 -7.77 5.36
N PHE A 134 19.88 -8.58 4.35
CA PHE A 134 20.06 -10.02 4.36
C PHE A 134 20.99 -10.44 3.22
N ASP A 135 22.04 -11.17 3.57
CA ASP A 135 22.99 -11.74 2.62
C ASP A 135 22.54 -13.16 2.20
N ASP A 136 23.05 -13.61 1.04
CA ASP A 136 22.87 -14.98 0.53
C ASP A 136 21.39 -15.41 0.43
N VAL A 137 20.58 -14.58 -0.21
CA VAL A 137 19.18 -14.87 -0.56
C VAL A 137 19.01 -14.75 -2.07
N ASP A 138 18.49 -15.80 -2.71
CA ASP A 138 18.01 -15.68 -4.08
C ASP A 138 16.71 -14.85 -4.09
N THR A 139 16.78 -13.67 -4.70
CA THR A 139 15.68 -12.71 -4.72
C THR A 139 14.89 -12.71 -6.02
N GLN A 140 15.17 -13.61 -6.97
CA GLN A 140 14.42 -13.68 -8.23
C GLN A 140 12.94 -13.93 -7.94
N VAL A 141 12.03 -13.12 -8.46
CA VAL A 141 10.58 -13.27 -8.28
C VAL A 141 10.03 -14.08 -9.44
N ASP A 142 9.31 -15.16 -9.14
CA ASP A 142 8.75 -16.10 -10.12
C ASP A 142 7.30 -15.79 -10.53
N GLU A 143 6.52 -15.15 -9.66
CA GLU A 143 5.12 -14.81 -9.91
C GLU A 143 4.88 -13.30 -9.69
N TRP A 144 4.34 -12.65 -10.71
CA TRP A 144 4.01 -11.24 -10.71
C TRP A 144 2.50 -11.06 -10.88
N ALA A 145 1.92 -10.14 -10.11
CA ALA A 145 0.51 -9.78 -10.17
C ALA A 145 0.35 -8.26 -10.00
N THR A 146 -0.78 -7.73 -10.44
CA THR A 146 -1.12 -6.33 -10.16
C THR A 146 -1.48 -6.18 -8.68
N ALA A 147 -0.89 -5.19 -8.04
CA ALA A 147 -1.02 -4.92 -6.61
C ALA A 147 -1.27 -3.43 -6.34
N HIS A 148 -1.88 -3.14 -5.21
CA HIS A 148 -2.06 -1.79 -4.68
C HIS A 148 -0.73 -1.21 -4.18
N THR A 149 0.15 -2.07 -3.66
CA THR A 149 1.49 -1.80 -3.12
C THR A 149 1.58 -1.04 -1.81
N ASP A 150 0.45 -0.70 -1.21
CA ASP A 150 0.42 0.04 0.07
C ASP A 150 -0.79 -0.35 0.94
N VAL A 151 -1.05 -1.65 1.02
CA VAL A 151 -2.15 -2.19 1.83
C VAL A 151 -1.73 -2.26 3.30
N HIS A 152 -2.10 -1.24 4.07
CA HIS A 152 -1.95 -1.21 5.52
C HIS A 152 -3.21 -0.66 6.19
N TRP A 153 -3.37 -0.83 7.51
CA TRP A 153 -4.62 -0.50 8.23
C TRP A 153 -5.16 0.92 8.00
N ALA A 154 -4.31 1.93 7.80
CA ALA A 154 -4.77 3.30 7.52
C ALA A 154 -5.34 3.52 6.10
N ASN A 155 -5.05 2.62 5.15
CA ASN A 155 -5.51 2.67 3.76
C ASN A 155 -6.71 1.73 3.50
N LEU A 156 -7.28 1.18 4.57
CA LEU A 156 -8.44 0.31 4.53
C LEU A 156 -9.56 0.95 5.35
N SER A 157 -10.78 0.95 4.83
CA SER A 157 -11.95 1.34 5.61
C SER A 157 -12.58 0.14 6.34
N THR A 158 -13.39 0.44 7.34
CA THR A 158 -14.17 -0.56 8.09
C THR A 158 -15.24 -1.29 7.28
N ASP A 159 -15.51 -0.86 6.04
CA ASP A 159 -16.32 -1.56 5.04
C ASP A 159 -15.49 -2.14 3.87
N ALA A 160 -14.17 -2.28 4.08
CA ALA A 160 -13.20 -2.94 3.19
C ALA A 160 -12.90 -2.22 1.86
N HIS A 161 -13.10 -0.90 1.79
CA HIS A 161 -12.56 -0.12 0.67
C HIS A 161 -11.05 0.06 0.83
N LEU A 162 -10.33 -0.09 -0.29
CA LEU A 162 -8.94 0.31 -0.43
C LEU A 162 -8.88 1.75 -0.92
N ILE A 163 -8.12 2.58 -0.23
CA ILE A 163 -7.87 3.99 -0.59
C ILE A 163 -6.38 4.20 -0.86
N ASP A 164 -6.05 5.38 -1.43
CA ASP A 164 -4.67 5.79 -1.74
C ASP A 164 -4.00 5.04 -2.91
N TRP A 165 -4.59 5.20 -4.10
CA TRP A 165 -4.23 4.47 -5.32
C TRP A 165 -3.11 5.13 -6.15
N GLU A 166 -2.06 5.65 -5.53
CA GLU A 166 -1.00 6.35 -6.28
C GLU A 166 0.04 5.40 -6.89
N ASP A 167 0.49 4.42 -6.11
CA ASP A 167 1.68 3.62 -6.40
C ASP A 167 1.39 2.27 -7.10
N TRP A 168 0.11 1.92 -7.28
CA TRP A 168 -0.31 0.60 -7.79
C TRP A 168 0.34 0.20 -9.12
N GLY A 169 0.52 -1.10 -9.31
CA GLY A 169 1.07 -1.70 -10.52
C GLY A 169 1.52 -3.14 -10.30
N LEU A 170 2.31 -3.70 -11.23
CA LEU A 170 2.92 -5.01 -11.08
C LEU A 170 3.84 -5.05 -9.85
N ALA A 171 3.68 -6.12 -9.07
CA ALA A 171 4.48 -6.46 -7.90
C ALA A 171 4.56 -7.99 -7.76
N PRO A 172 5.42 -8.54 -6.89
CA PRO A 172 5.39 -9.97 -6.58
C PRO A 172 3.98 -10.40 -6.13
N ARG A 173 3.56 -11.60 -6.52
CA ARG A 173 2.36 -12.20 -5.94
C ARG A 173 2.45 -12.20 -4.41
N GLY A 174 1.35 -11.85 -3.74
CA GLY A 174 1.30 -11.69 -2.29
C GLY A 174 1.89 -10.39 -1.73
N HIS A 175 2.30 -9.44 -2.58
CA HIS A 175 2.85 -8.17 -2.10
C HIS A 175 1.90 -7.36 -1.22
N ASP A 176 0.62 -7.24 -1.61
CA ASP A 176 -0.39 -6.55 -0.79
C ASP A 176 -0.66 -7.25 0.53
N ALA A 177 -0.78 -8.58 0.52
CA ALA A 177 -0.92 -9.38 1.73
C ALA A 177 0.30 -9.23 2.67
N ALA A 178 1.51 -9.13 2.10
CA ALA A 178 2.74 -8.92 2.86
C ALA A 178 2.80 -7.51 3.50
N CYS A 179 2.35 -6.46 2.79
CA CYS A 179 2.20 -5.13 3.37
C CYS A 179 1.24 -5.16 4.58
N LEU A 180 0.09 -5.82 4.41
CA LEU A 180 -0.91 -5.92 5.47
C LEU A 180 -0.36 -6.70 6.66
N TRP A 181 0.30 -7.82 6.40
CA TRP A 181 0.93 -8.66 7.42
C TRP A 181 2.01 -7.89 8.20
N GLN A 182 2.86 -7.12 7.52
CA GLN A 182 3.86 -6.28 8.19
C GLN A 182 3.19 -5.31 9.16
N SER A 183 2.12 -4.62 8.71
CA SER A 183 1.38 -3.69 9.56
C SER A 183 0.69 -4.36 10.75
N ALA A 184 0.49 -5.68 10.68
CA ALA A 184 -0.08 -6.52 11.74
C ALA A 184 0.96 -7.03 12.76
N LEU A 185 2.25 -7.03 12.43
CA LEU A 185 3.33 -7.62 13.24
C LEU A 185 3.35 -7.26 14.74
N PRO A 186 2.96 -6.05 15.18
CA PRO A 186 2.94 -5.73 16.61
C PRO A 186 1.87 -6.50 17.41
N ASP A 187 0.88 -7.09 16.73
CA ASP A 187 -0.12 -7.99 17.32
C ASP A 187 -0.01 -9.39 16.69
N PRO A 188 0.58 -10.37 17.39
CA PRO A 188 0.77 -11.72 16.86
C PRO A 188 -0.53 -12.42 16.45
N ALA A 189 -1.66 -12.13 17.10
CA ALA A 189 -2.93 -12.76 16.78
C ALA A 189 -3.50 -12.20 15.45
N VAL A 190 -3.39 -10.89 15.25
CA VAL A 190 -3.77 -10.23 13.98
C VAL A 190 -2.81 -10.66 12.86
N ALA A 191 -1.50 -10.67 13.09
CA ALA A 191 -0.52 -11.13 12.11
C ALA A 191 -0.77 -12.59 11.68
N ALA A 192 -1.03 -13.49 12.64
CA ALA A 192 -1.38 -14.87 12.35
C ALA A 192 -2.72 -15.00 11.59
N ARG A 193 -3.66 -14.08 11.82
CA ARG A 193 -4.90 -14.04 11.04
C ARG A 193 -4.63 -13.63 9.59
N VAL A 194 -3.82 -12.58 9.34
CA VAL A 194 -3.45 -12.19 7.97
C VAL A 194 -2.80 -13.36 7.24
N GLN A 195 -1.88 -14.08 7.89
CA GLN A 195 -1.25 -15.29 7.33
C GLN A 195 -2.29 -16.33 6.90
N ARG A 196 -3.30 -16.61 7.73
CA ARG A 196 -4.34 -17.59 7.40
C ARG A 196 -5.29 -17.14 6.30
N GLU A 197 -5.69 -15.87 6.31
CA GLU A 197 -6.66 -15.32 5.33
C GLU A 197 -6.03 -15.17 3.93
N PHE A 198 -4.70 -15.05 3.85
CA PHE A 198 -3.95 -14.88 2.60
C PHE A 198 -2.88 -15.96 2.37
N ALA A 199 -3.07 -17.15 2.95
CA ALA A 199 -2.11 -18.25 2.86
C ALA A 199 -1.77 -18.62 1.40
N ASP A 200 -2.79 -18.65 0.53
CA ASP A 200 -2.65 -18.97 -0.89
C ASP A 200 -1.64 -18.06 -1.61
N ASP A 201 -1.48 -16.82 -1.16
CA ASP A 201 -0.50 -15.88 -1.71
C ASP A 201 0.80 -15.87 -0.90
N LEU A 202 0.72 -15.85 0.43
CA LEU A 202 1.85 -15.67 1.33
C LEU A 202 2.77 -16.90 1.43
N GLU A 203 2.24 -18.11 1.19
CA GLU A 203 3.02 -19.35 1.21
C GLU A 203 3.77 -19.61 -0.11
N THR A 204 3.47 -18.87 -1.17
CA THR A 204 4.22 -18.92 -2.43
C THR A 204 5.64 -18.38 -2.25
N ARG A 205 6.56 -18.75 -3.14
CA ARG A 205 7.94 -18.24 -3.09
C ARG A 205 7.99 -16.71 -3.26
N SER A 206 7.23 -16.18 -4.21
CA SER A 206 7.05 -14.72 -4.40
C SER A 206 6.43 -14.04 -3.17
N GLY A 207 5.44 -14.67 -2.52
CA GLY A 207 4.83 -14.18 -1.29
C GLY A 207 5.81 -14.12 -0.12
N LYS A 208 6.65 -15.14 0.05
CA LYS A 208 7.73 -15.16 1.04
C LYS A 208 8.79 -14.09 0.77
N LEU A 209 9.16 -13.87 -0.49
CA LEU A 209 10.05 -12.75 -0.87
C LEU A 209 9.41 -11.38 -0.57
N ALA A 210 8.11 -11.23 -0.81
CA ALA A 210 7.40 -10.00 -0.46
C ALA A 210 7.37 -9.77 1.05
N GLN A 211 7.14 -10.81 1.86
CA GLN A 211 7.24 -10.72 3.32
C GLN A 211 8.65 -10.36 3.78
N LEU A 212 9.68 -10.99 3.20
CA LEU A 212 11.08 -10.70 3.53
C LEU A 212 11.47 -9.25 3.16
N LEU A 213 10.97 -8.75 2.02
CA LEU A 213 11.08 -7.33 1.66
C LEU A 213 10.48 -6.42 2.74
N GLN A 214 9.31 -6.76 3.26
CA GLN A 214 8.70 -5.98 4.33
C GLN A 214 9.50 -6.07 5.64
N CYS A 215 10.04 -7.24 5.99
CA CYS A 215 10.95 -7.34 7.13
C CYS A 215 12.18 -6.45 6.95
N ALA A 216 12.80 -6.48 5.76
CA ALA A 216 13.94 -5.64 5.44
C ALA A 216 13.61 -4.15 5.60
N ASN A 217 12.45 -3.70 5.11
CA ASN A 217 12.00 -2.32 5.28
C ASN A 217 11.86 -1.91 6.75
N ALA A 218 11.21 -2.73 7.58
CA ALA A 218 11.03 -2.44 9.00
C ALA A 218 12.38 -2.34 9.74
N ILE A 219 13.30 -3.28 9.47
CA ILE A 219 14.65 -3.30 10.07
C ILE A 219 15.46 -2.07 9.63
N ARG A 220 15.40 -1.70 8.35
CA ARG A 220 16.11 -0.52 7.83
C ARG A 220 15.61 0.79 8.45
N VAL A 221 14.31 0.91 8.69
CA VAL A 221 13.74 2.07 9.39
C VAL A 221 14.30 2.16 10.82
N ALA A 222 14.35 1.04 11.56
CA ALA A 222 14.96 1.02 12.89
C ALA A 222 16.46 1.37 12.86
N ARG A 223 17.23 0.80 11.93
CA ARG A 223 18.66 1.13 11.74
C ARG A 223 18.88 2.62 11.49
N ARG A 224 18.06 3.23 10.61
CA ARG A 224 18.13 4.68 10.33
C ARG A 224 17.77 5.55 11.54
N ARG A 225 16.86 5.10 12.39
CA ARG A 225 16.47 5.80 13.62
C ARG A 225 17.45 5.56 14.78
N GLY A 226 18.32 4.54 14.68
CA GLY A 226 19.22 4.14 15.75
C GLY A 226 18.54 3.47 16.95
N THR A 227 17.25 3.13 16.84
CA THR A 227 16.47 2.50 17.92
C THR A 227 15.43 1.54 17.35
N PRO A 228 15.10 0.42 18.04
CA PRO A 228 14.02 -0.47 17.63
C PRO A 228 12.68 0.25 17.45
N THR A 229 11.88 -0.21 16.48
CA THR A 229 10.50 0.21 16.29
C THR A 229 9.55 -0.92 16.71
N PRO A 230 8.25 -0.64 16.91
CA PRO A 230 7.25 -1.69 17.16
C PRO A 230 7.22 -2.78 16.09
N LEU A 231 7.68 -2.48 14.86
CA LEU A 231 7.74 -3.41 13.75
C LEU A 231 9.07 -4.16 13.66
N SER A 232 10.19 -3.55 14.06
CA SER A 232 11.51 -4.11 13.73
C SER A 232 11.83 -5.40 14.48
N VAL A 233 11.43 -5.51 15.75
CA VAL A 233 11.66 -6.72 16.56
C VAL A 233 10.87 -7.92 16.00
N PRO A 234 9.55 -7.85 15.81
CA PRO A 234 8.81 -8.96 15.21
C PRO A 234 9.21 -9.22 13.75
N ALA A 235 9.60 -8.19 12.98
CA ALA A 235 10.12 -8.37 11.62
C ALA A 235 11.42 -9.17 11.58
N THR A 236 12.34 -8.95 12.51
CA THR A 236 13.57 -9.76 12.61
C THR A 236 13.24 -11.22 12.90
N ALA A 237 12.37 -11.48 13.88
CA ALA A 237 11.98 -12.85 14.23
C ALA A 237 11.28 -13.57 13.07
N ALA A 238 10.42 -12.88 12.32
CA ALA A 238 9.77 -13.45 11.14
C ALA A 238 10.75 -13.66 9.98
N ALA A 239 11.73 -12.77 9.80
CA ALA A 239 12.74 -12.91 8.75
C ALA A 239 13.58 -14.18 8.93
N ASP A 240 13.93 -14.56 10.16
CA ASP A 240 14.71 -15.78 10.43
C ASP A 240 13.97 -17.04 9.92
N VAL A 241 12.65 -17.09 10.11
CA VAL A 241 11.80 -18.19 9.59
C VAL A 241 11.75 -18.15 8.06
N LEU A 242 11.46 -16.99 7.47
CA LEU A 242 11.36 -16.82 6.01
C LEU A 242 12.68 -17.17 5.30
N LEU A 243 13.82 -16.82 5.87
CA LEU A 243 15.14 -17.14 5.32
C LEU A 243 15.42 -18.64 5.32
N ALA A 244 14.99 -19.37 6.36
CA ALA A 244 15.13 -20.82 6.41
C ALA A 244 14.28 -21.50 5.31
N GLU A 245 13.07 -21.00 5.09
CA GLU A 245 12.17 -21.53 4.07
C GLU A 245 12.65 -21.21 2.64
N LEU A 246 13.10 -19.99 2.39
CA LEU A 246 13.58 -19.55 1.07
C LEU A 246 14.93 -20.16 0.66
N ARG A 247 15.69 -20.73 1.60
CA ARG A 247 16.95 -21.44 1.32
C ARG A 247 16.77 -22.94 1.08
N THR A 248 15.60 -23.47 1.40
CA THR A 248 15.30 -24.91 1.32
C THR A 248 14.40 -25.28 0.14
N GLY A 249 13.69 -24.32 -0.44
CA GLY A 249 12.92 -24.46 -1.68
C GLY A 249 13.67 -23.92 -2.88
#